data_AF-A0AB34GPV2-F1
#
_entry.id   AF-A0AB34GPV2-F1
#
_cell.length_a   1.000
_cell.length_b   1.000
_cell.length_c   1.000
_cell.angle_alpha   90.00
_cell.angle_beta   90.00
_cell.angle_gamma   90.00
#
_symmetry.space_group_name_H-M   'P 1'
#
loop_
_entity.id
_entity.type
_entity.pdbx_description
1 polymer ?
#
loop_
_entity_poly.entity_id
_entity_poly.type
_entity_poly.pdbx_seq_one_letter_code
_entity_poly.pdbx_strand_id
1 'polypeptide(L)'
;MKCTGCRFNELISLGEYEKAVYFAANSPRRILQNIGTVSKFKAVGKIRGKPFPLLLFFEAIFSISHAFRHPVDAELTLEGITCGLSEKRLDLVINWVTQERLTFSEEAGDVIFDYGEQDTYNKAKCLALAQIIYSECGLHKKALLCLCKQGQIHGAMEYIQQFKDFTSDDLMQLIRLCPHTELIQCLTDEWNGKPPYLSFGLAVLHLFSVDMKKVGIKLLQEINKGGKDAVEHLMINDPFCSLEKWQELANICLQNDFDKLSNDIMSVLRSQAGVTEISEEDDTVNLMQHVFW
;
A
#
# COMPACT_ATOMS: atom_id res chain seq x y z
N MET A 1 28.40 -40.65 18.20
CA MET A 1 27.47 -39.52 17.96
C MET A 1 26.83 -39.74 16.59
N LYS A 2 25.61 -40.30 16.50
CA LYS A 2 24.96 -40.49 15.19
C LYS A 2 24.72 -39.11 14.58
N CYS A 3 25.15 -38.90 13.33
CA CYS A 3 24.95 -37.64 12.61
C CYS A 3 23.45 -37.31 12.57
N THR A 4 23.07 -36.11 13.03
CA THR A 4 21.67 -35.65 13.09
C THR A 4 20.97 -35.79 11.73
N GLY A 5 21.68 -35.51 10.63
CA GLY A 5 21.15 -35.71 9.27
C GLY A 5 20.89 -37.18 8.91
N CYS A 6 21.70 -38.13 9.39
CA CYS A 6 21.51 -39.55 9.11
C CYS A 6 20.24 -40.09 9.77
N ARG A 7 19.99 -39.72 11.05
CA ARG A 7 18.79 -40.16 11.76
C ARG A 7 17.51 -39.57 11.15
N PHE A 8 17.56 -38.33 10.68
CA PHE A 8 16.44 -37.73 9.96
C PHE A 8 16.13 -38.48 8.65
N ASN A 9 17.15 -38.75 7.84
CA ASN A 9 16.97 -39.49 6.59
C ASN A 9 16.43 -40.92 6.83
N GLU A 10 16.88 -41.58 7.89
CA GLU A 10 16.38 -42.89 8.31
C GLU A 10 14.87 -42.85 8.60
N LEU A 11 14.41 -41.87 9.38
CA LEU A 11 12.98 -41.71 9.70
C LEU A 11 12.13 -41.42 8.44
N ILE A 12 12.64 -40.60 7.52
CA ILE A 12 11.97 -40.32 6.23
C ILE A 12 11.85 -41.60 5.39
N SER A 13 12.93 -42.40 5.28
CA SER A 13 12.92 -43.65 4.52
C SER A 13 12.02 -44.72 5.12
N LEU A 14 11.86 -44.74 6.45
CA LEU A 14 10.97 -45.66 7.16
C LEU A 14 9.48 -45.24 7.09
N GLY A 15 9.17 -44.09 6.48
CA GLY A 15 7.79 -43.56 6.44
C GLY A 15 7.31 -43.03 7.79
N GLU A 16 8.21 -42.85 8.76
CA GLU A 16 7.92 -42.33 10.10
C GLU A 16 7.90 -40.79 10.10
N TYR A 17 7.05 -40.19 9.26
CA TYR A 17 7.09 -38.75 8.97
C TYR A 17 6.82 -37.86 10.18
N GLU A 18 5.87 -38.22 11.06
CA GLU A 18 5.59 -37.45 12.28
C GLU A 18 6.80 -37.40 13.23
N LYS A 19 7.49 -38.54 13.39
CA LYS A 19 8.73 -38.60 14.18
C LYS A 19 9.85 -37.81 13.49
N ALA A 20 9.93 -37.87 12.15
CA ALA A 20 10.88 -37.07 11.39
C ALA A 20 10.65 -35.57 11.57
N VAL A 21 9.39 -35.12 11.56
CA VAL A 21 8.98 -33.74 11.82
C VAL A 21 9.44 -33.30 13.21
N TYR A 22 9.05 -34.04 14.26
CA TYR A 22 9.43 -33.71 15.63
C TYR A 22 10.95 -33.67 15.82
N PHE A 23 11.67 -34.61 15.21
CA PHE A 23 13.12 -34.67 15.25
C PHE A 23 13.79 -33.49 14.52
N ALA A 24 13.27 -33.08 13.36
CA ALA A 24 13.80 -31.95 12.60
C ALA A 24 13.53 -30.62 13.30
N ALA A 25 12.31 -30.41 13.79
CA ALA A 25 11.92 -29.19 14.50
C ALA A 25 12.76 -28.98 15.77
N ASN A 26 12.99 -30.02 16.57
CA ASN A 26 13.78 -29.97 17.80
C ASN A 26 15.29 -30.18 17.58
N SER A 27 15.77 -30.09 16.34
CA SER A 27 17.17 -30.32 16.04
C SER A 27 18.08 -29.31 16.76
N PRO A 28 19.22 -29.76 17.34
CA PRO A 28 20.12 -28.88 18.07
C PRO A 28 20.65 -27.79 17.14
N ARG A 29 20.68 -26.55 17.62
CA ARG A 29 21.08 -25.36 16.84
C ARG A 29 20.28 -25.18 15.54
N ARG A 30 19.10 -25.78 15.43
CA ARG A 30 18.23 -25.69 14.23
C ARG A 30 18.89 -26.20 12.95
N ILE A 31 19.84 -27.15 13.05
CA ILE A 31 20.58 -27.65 11.89
C ILE A 31 19.70 -28.30 10.82
N LEU A 32 18.50 -28.78 11.18
CA LEU A 32 17.51 -29.32 10.24
C LEU A 32 16.37 -28.34 9.92
N GLN A 33 16.41 -27.11 10.44
CA GLN A 33 15.49 -26.06 10.01
C GLN A 33 16.13 -25.34 8.82
N ASN A 34 16.06 -25.96 7.66
CA ASN A 34 16.64 -25.46 6.41
C ASN A 34 15.85 -25.95 5.19
N ILE A 35 16.11 -25.33 4.04
CA ILE A 35 15.43 -25.63 2.77
C ILE A 35 15.67 -27.06 2.28
N GLY A 36 16.83 -27.64 2.57
CA GLY A 36 17.10 -29.04 2.25
C GLY A 36 16.14 -30.01 2.96
N THR A 37 15.74 -29.68 4.19
CA THR A 37 14.75 -30.45 4.97
C THR A 37 13.34 -30.21 4.46
N VAL A 38 13.00 -28.95 4.15
CA VAL A 38 11.73 -28.58 3.49
C VAL A 38 11.56 -29.34 2.16
N SER A 39 12.60 -29.38 1.32
CA SER A 39 12.59 -30.06 0.03
C SER A 39 12.33 -31.57 0.17
N LYS A 40 12.86 -32.20 1.22
CA LYS A 40 12.61 -33.61 1.51
C LYS A 40 11.15 -33.84 1.93
N PHE A 41 10.58 -32.99 2.76
CA PHE A 41 9.15 -33.08 3.12
C PHE A 41 8.22 -32.77 1.93
N LYS A 42 8.59 -31.82 1.07
CA LYS A 42 7.88 -31.56 -0.20
C LYS A 42 7.86 -32.80 -1.10
N ALA A 43 9.01 -33.48 -1.25
CA ALA A 43 9.13 -34.68 -2.08
C ALA A 43 8.29 -35.87 -1.59
N VAL A 44 8.01 -35.95 -0.28
CA VAL A 44 7.09 -36.96 0.29
C VAL A 44 5.65 -36.72 -0.16
N GLY A 45 5.25 -35.46 -0.31
CA GLY A 45 3.89 -35.10 -0.75
C GLY A 45 2.80 -35.39 0.30
N LYS A 46 1.55 -35.25 -0.12
CA LYS A 46 0.38 -35.50 0.73
C LYS A 46 0.11 -37.00 0.87
N ILE A 47 -0.14 -37.45 2.09
CA ILE A 47 -0.43 -38.85 2.40
C ILE A 47 -1.91 -38.96 2.71
N ARG A 48 -2.61 -39.89 2.05
CA ARG A 48 -4.05 -40.07 2.22
C ARG A 48 -4.40 -40.37 3.68
N GLY A 49 -5.30 -39.57 4.26
CA GLY A 49 -5.79 -39.76 5.63
C GLY A 49 -4.82 -39.32 6.72
N LYS A 50 -3.66 -38.74 6.39
CA LYS A 50 -2.72 -38.17 7.35
C LYS A 50 -2.49 -36.69 7.07
N PRO A 51 -2.12 -35.88 8.08
CA PRO A 51 -1.74 -34.49 7.86
C PRO A 51 -0.51 -34.41 6.96
N PHE A 52 -0.43 -33.36 6.14
CA PHE A 52 0.70 -33.13 5.26
C PHE A 52 1.98 -32.91 6.10
N PRO A 53 3.03 -33.76 5.99
CA PRO A 53 4.20 -33.66 6.88
C PRO A 53 4.90 -32.31 6.85
N LEU A 54 4.89 -31.64 5.69
CA LEU A 54 5.48 -30.31 5.56
C LEU A 54 4.71 -29.26 6.39
N LEU A 55 3.38 -29.32 6.41
CA LEU A 55 2.56 -28.42 7.23
C LEU A 55 2.84 -28.64 8.73
N LEU A 56 2.91 -29.91 9.15
CA LEU A 56 3.26 -30.25 10.55
C LEU A 56 4.66 -29.75 10.93
N PHE A 57 5.60 -29.80 9.98
CA PHE A 57 6.94 -29.25 10.19
C PHE A 57 6.90 -27.75 10.43
N PHE A 58 6.16 -27.00 9.61
CA PHE A 58 6.03 -25.54 9.78
C PHE A 58 5.31 -25.17 11.07
N GLU A 59 4.22 -25.87 11.39
CA GLU A 59 3.53 -25.70 12.67
C GLU A 59 4.49 -25.93 13.84
N ALA A 60 5.28 -27.01 13.82
CA ALA A 60 6.23 -27.31 14.88
C ALA A 60 7.32 -26.23 15.00
N ILE A 61 7.96 -25.77 13.91
CA ILE A 61 9.04 -24.77 13.99
C ILE A 61 8.51 -23.40 14.41
N PHE A 62 7.33 -22.99 13.93
CA PHE A 62 6.75 -21.69 14.28
C PHE A 62 6.21 -21.72 15.71
N SER A 63 5.60 -22.82 16.15
CA SER A 63 5.16 -22.98 17.54
C SER A 63 6.32 -22.91 18.53
N ILE A 64 7.51 -23.44 18.22
CA ILE A 64 8.67 -23.37 19.12
C ILE A 64 9.55 -22.14 18.86
N SER A 65 9.25 -21.32 17.85
CA SER A 65 10.08 -20.17 17.46
C SER A 65 10.37 -19.23 18.65
N HIS A 66 9.39 -19.10 19.55
CA HIS A 66 9.48 -18.29 20.75
C HIS A 66 10.53 -18.76 21.77
N ALA A 67 10.88 -20.04 21.76
CA ALA A 67 11.86 -20.60 22.70
C ALA A 67 13.30 -20.23 22.34
N PHE A 68 13.55 -19.63 21.18
CA PHE A 68 14.89 -19.34 20.69
C PHE A 68 15.16 -17.84 20.63
N ARG A 69 16.45 -17.47 20.63
CA ARG A 69 16.88 -16.07 20.57
C ARG A 69 16.68 -15.42 19.20
N HIS A 70 16.80 -16.21 18.12
CA HIS A 70 16.71 -15.71 16.75
C HIS A 70 15.38 -16.10 16.09
N PRO A 71 14.76 -15.21 15.31
CA PRO A 71 13.58 -15.52 14.52
C PRO A 71 13.85 -16.64 13.51
N VAL A 72 12.78 -17.19 12.93
CA VAL A 72 12.91 -18.13 11.81
C VAL A 72 13.30 -17.35 10.55
N ASP A 73 14.19 -17.92 9.76
CA ASP A 73 14.71 -17.31 8.53
C ASP A 73 13.60 -16.94 7.53
N ALA A 74 13.87 -15.92 6.69
CA ALA A 74 12.92 -15.40 5.71
C ALA A 74 12.49 -16.45 4.68
N GLU A 75 13.43 -17.26 4.19
CA GLU A 75 13.14 -18.28 3.17
C GLU A 75 12.24 -19.38 3.74
N LEU A 76 12.48 -19.79 4.99
CA LEU A 76 11.63 -20.74 5.71
C LEU A 76 10.25 -20.14 6.04
N THR A 77 10.20 -18.86 6.37
CA THR A 77 8.96 -18.14 6.65
C THR A 77 8.07 -18.11 5.40
N LEU A 78 8.64 -17.73 4.26
CA LEU A 78 7.96 -17.73 2.96
C LEU A 78 7.41 -19.13 2.61
N GLU A 79 8.23 -20.17 2.76
CA GLU A 79 7.83 -21.55 2.47
C GLU A 79 6.72 -22.04 3.41
N GLY A 80 6.77 -21.64 4.69
CA GLY A 80 5.75 -21.95 5.66
C GLY A 80 4.40 -21.29 5.37
N ILE A 81 4.41 -20.00 5.05
CA ILE A 81 3.22 -19.24 4.64
C ILE A 81 2.62 -19.85 3.37
N THR A 82 3.45 -20.09 2.35
CA THR A 82 3.02 -20.71 1.08
C THR A 82 2.40 -22.09 1.33
N CYS A 83 3.02 -22.92 2.18
CA CYS A 83 2.47 -24.21 2.57
C CYS A 83 1.11 -24.06 3.27
N GLY A 84 0.99 -23.18 4.26
CA GLY A 84 -0.25 -22.95 5.02
C GLY A 84 -1.41 -22.51 4.12
N LEU A 85 -1.17 -21.57 3.21
CA LEU A 85 -2.16 -21.10 2.25
C LEU A 85 -2.56 -22.20 1.25
N SER A 86 -1.61 -23.01 0.76
CA SER A 86 -1.90 -24.12 -0.16
C SER A 86 -2.77 -25.23 0.48
N GLU A 87 -2.68 -25.39 1.81
CA GLU A 87 -3.54 -26.28 2.60
C GLU A 87 -4.83 -25.61 3.08
N LYS A 88 -5.10 -24.37 2.64
CA LYS A 88 -6.26 -23.56 3.06
C LYS A 88 -6.34 -23.33 4.57
N ARG A 89 -5.19 -23.29 5.24
CA ARG A 89 -5.06 -23.04 6.69
C ARG A 89 -4.66 -21.60 6.97
N LEU A 90 -5.51 -20.67 6.53
CA LEU A 90 -5.31 -19.23 6.80
C LEU A 90 -5.31 -18.93 8.31
N ASP A 91 -6.03 -19.71 9.11
CA ASP A 91 -6.03 -19.63 10.57
C ASP A 91 -4.61 -19.79 11.15
N LEU A 92 -3.84 -20.75 10.64
CA LEU A 92 -2.45 -20.93 11.04
C LEU A 92 -1.57 -19.77 10.59
N VAL A 93 -1.73 -19.32 9.34
CA VAL A 93 -0.95 -18.21 8.79
C VAL A 93 -1.20 -16.92 9.57
N ILE A 94 -2.46 -16.62 9.93
CA ILE A 94 -2.80 -15.48 10.80
C ILE A 94 -2.02 -15.59 12.11
N ASN A 95 -2.15 -16.74 12.80
CA ASN A 95 -1.48 -16.95 14.07
C ASN A 95 0.05 -16.80 13.95
N TRP A 96 0.67 -17.36 12.93
CA TRP A 96 2.11 -17.30 12.72
C TRP A 96 2.61 -15.87 12.45
N VAL A 97 1.92 -15.10 11.61
CA VAL A 97 2.29 -13.72 11.30
C VAL A 97 2.09 -12.81 12.53
N THR A 98 0.98 -12.96 13.26
CA THR A 98 0.67 -12.10 14.42
C THR A 98 1.56 -12.31 15.65
N GLN A 99 2.33 -13.41 15.70
CA GLN A 99 3.22 -13.69 16.82
C GLN A 99 4.59 -12.97 16.72
N GLU A 100 4.89 -12.27 15.61
CA GLU A 100 6.07 -11.41 15.45
C GLU A 100 7.44 -12.09 15.71
N ARG A 101 7.55 -13.40 15.44
CA ARG A 101 8.80 -14.16 15.66
C ARG A 101 9.37 -14.80 14.39
N LEU A 102 8.94 -14.29 13.26
CA LEU A 102 9.36 -14.69 11.92
C LEU A 102 10.13 -13.54 11.28
N THR A 103 11.13 -13.87 10.48
CA THR A 103 11.74 -12.87 9.61
C THR A 103 10.86 -12.74 8.37
N PHE A 104 10.26 -11.57 8.20
CA PHE A 104 9.41 -11.25 7.07
C PHE A 104 10.22 -10.83 5.85
N SER A 105 9.66 -11.06 4.65
CA SER A 105 10.21 -10.62 3.37
C SER A 105 9.10 -10.07 2.48
N GLU A 106 9.49 -9.35 1.42
CA GLU A 106 8.57 -8.84 0.41
C GLU A 106 7.72 -9.95 -0.21
N GLU A 107 8.38 -11.06 -0.58
CA GLU A 107 7.74 -12.21 -1.23
C GLU A 107 6.71 -12.87 -0.32
N ALA A 108 6.95 -12.89 0.99
CA ALA A 108 5.98 -13.43 1.95
C ALA A 108 4.70 -12.59 1.99
N GLY A 109 4.83 -11.26 1.87
CA GLY A 109 3.71 -10.34 1.78
C GLY A 109 2.95 -10.52 0.47
N ASP A 110 3.69 -10.62 -0.65
CA ASP A 110 3.13 -10.79 -1.99
C ASP A 110 2.30 -12.07 -2.10
N VAL A 111 2.79 -13.19 -1.54
CA VAL A 111 2.06 -14.47 -1.52
C VAL A 111 0.72 -14.36 -0.77
N ILE A 112 0.69 -13.67 0.38
CA ILE A 112 -0.56 -13.46 1.13
C ILE A 112 -1.51 -12.51 0.38
N PHE A 113 -0.95 -11.45 -0.21
CA PHE A 113 -1.70 -10.47 -0.99
C PHE A 113 -2.39 -11.14 -2.19
N ASP A 114 -1.65 -11.91 -2.98
CA ASP A 114 -2.15 -12.63 -4.14
C ASP A 114 -3.21 -13.67 -3.77
N TYR A 115 -3.02 -14.36 -2.65
CA TYR A 115 -4.03 -15.27 -2.11
C TYR A 115 -5.32 -14.53 -1.76
N GLY A 116 -5.22 -13.34 -1.14
CA GLY A 116 -6.37 -12.51 -0.79
C GLY A 116 -7.13 -11.93 -1.99
N GLU A 117 -6.45 -11.69 -3.12
CA GLU A 117 -7.10 -11.27 -4.36
C GLU A 117 -7.90 -12.43 -5.00
N GLN A 118 -7.51 -13.69 -4.76
CA GLN A 118 -8.24 -14.88 -5.22
C GLN A 118 -9.38 -15.30 -4.26
N ASP A 119 -9.17 -15.17 -2.94
CA ASP A 119 -10.15 -15.52 -1.90
C ASP A 119 -10.90 -14.28 -1.41
N THR A 120 -12.02 -13.96 -2.08
CA THR A 120 -12.83 -12.78 -1.75
C THR A 120 -13.40 -12.82 -0.32
N TYR A 121 -13.61 -13.99 0.27
CA TYR A 121 -14.16 -14.11 1.62
C TYR A 121 -13.13 -13.69 2.68
N ASN A 122 -11.87 -14.07 2.49
CA ASN A 122 -10.79 -13.75 3.43
C ASN A 122 -9.97 -12.53 3.02
N LYS A 123 -10.30 -11.86 1.91
CA LYS A 123 -9.55 -10.72 1.35
C LYS A 123 -9.14 -9.68 2.39
N ALA A 124 -10.06 -9.23 3.23
CA ALA A 124 -9.77 -8.23 4.27
C ALA A 124 -8.69 -8.71 5.27
N LYS A 125 -8.75 -9.98 5.69
CA LYS A 125 -7.76 -10.58 6.59
C LYS A 125 -6.40 -10.71 5.90
N CYS A 126 -6.38 -11.16 4.65
CA CYS A 126 -5.16 -11.29 3.86
C CYS A 126 -4.48 -9.93 3.65
N LEU A 127 -5.25 -8.89 3.30
CA LEU A 127 -4.71 -7.54 3.17
C LEU A 127 -4.14 -7.01 4.49
N ALA A 128 -4.79 -7.27 5.63
CA ALA A 128 -4.28 -6.88 6.94
C ALA A 128 -2.97 -7.61 7.30
N LEU A 129 -2.85 -8.91 6.99
CA LEU A 129 -1.61 -9.65 7.18
C LEU A 129 -0.49 -9.16 6.27
N ALA A 130 -0.79 -8.95 4.99
CA ALA A 130 0.18 -8.42 4.03
C ALA A 130 0.67 -7.02 4.46
N GLN A 131 -0.22 -6.16 4.95
CA GLN A 131 0.12 -4.86 5.51
C GLN A 131 1.12 -4.96 6.68
N ILE A 132 0.91 -5.91 7.61
CA ILE A 132 1.84 -6.13 8.74
C ILE A 132 3.22 -6.49 8.19
N ILE A 133 3.29 -7.49 7.31
CA ILE A 133 4.56 -7.96 6.72
C ILE A 133 5.27 -6.82 5.98
N TYR A 134 4.57 -6.09 5.11
CA TYR A 134 5.18 -4.99 4.37
C TYR A 134 5.65 -3.85 5.29
N SER A 135 4.91 -3.55 6.36
CA SER A 135 5.31 -2.52 7.32
C SER A 135 6.59 -2.90 8.07
N GLU A 136 6.69 -4.15 8.53
CA GLU A 136 7.88 -4.68 9.20
C GLU A 136 9.10 -4.74 8.26
N CYS A 137 8.88 -4.95 6.96
CA CYS A 137 9.94 -4.91 5.95
C CYS A 137 10.31 -3.49 5.47
N GLY A 138 9.64 -2.44 5.94
CA GLY A 138 9.84 -1.06 5.46
C GLY A 138 9.31 -0.79 4.04
N LEU A 139 8.42 -1.65 3.53
CA LEU A 139 7.81 -1.57 2.20
C LEU A 139 6.55 -0.69 2.24
N HIS A 140 6.72 0.58 2.59
CA HIS A 140 5.64 1.52 2.91
C HIS A 140 4.62 1.72 1.77
N LYS A 141 5.06 1.68 0.50
CA LYS A 141 4.16 1.79 -0.67
C LYS A 141 3.17 0.62 -0.75
N LYS A 142 3.64 -0.60 -0.52
CA LYS A 142 2.80 -1.81 -0.51
C LYS A 142 1.91 -1.87 0.74
N ALA A 143 2.41 -1.44 1.89
CA ALA A 143 1.61 -1.33 3.11
C ALA A 143 0.45 -0.33 2.94
N LEU A 144 0.73 0.85 2.37
CA LEU A 144 -0.29 1.87 2.07
C LEU A 144 -1.34 1.35 1.08
N LEU A 145 -0.91 0.65 0.02
CA LEU A 145 -1.83 0.02 -0.93
C LEU A 145 -2.79 -0.96 -0.23
N CYS A 146 -2.28 -1.74 0.74
CA CYS A 146 -3.11 -2.67 1.52
C CYS A 146 -4.17 -1.93 2.35
N LEU A 147 -3.81 -0.81 3.02
CA LEU A 147 -4.77 0.03 3.76
C LEU A 147 -5.89 0.55 2.85
N CYS A 148 -5.53 1.09 1.68
CA CYS A 148 -6.50 1.60 0.72
C CYS A 148 -7.43 0.49 0.19
N LYS A 149 -6.90 -0.70 -0.10
CA LYS A 149 -7.69 -1.86 -0.54
C LYS A 149 -8.61 -2.42 0.54
N GLN A 150 -8.27 -2.23 1.81
CA GLN A 150 -9.15 -2.54 2.94
C GLN A 150 -10.27 -1.51 3.13
N GLY A 151 -10.23 -0.38 2.41
CA GLY A 151 -11.16 0.75 2.60
C GLY A 151 -10.82 1.61 3.82
N GLN A 152 -9.64 1.43 4.43
CA GLN A 152 -9.20 2.22 5.58
C GLN A 152 -8.54 3.53 5.13
N ILE A 153 -9.34 4.43 4.53
CA ILE A 153 -8.82 5.67 3.93
C ILE A 153 -8.23 6.61 4.99
N HIS A 154 -8.92 6.82 6.11
CA HIS A 154 -8.38 7.63 7.22
C HIS A 154 -7.04 7.09 7.74
N GLY A 155 -6.93 5.76 7.93
CA GLY A 155 -5.68 5.12 8.35
C GLY A 155 -4.57 5.24 7.29
N ALA A 156 -4.91 5.18 6.01
CA ALA A 156 -3.98 5.44 4.91
C ALA A 156 -3.43 6.89 4.96
N MET A 157 -4.28 7.88 5.24
CA MET A 157 -3.86 9.28 5.37
C MET A 157 -2.95 9.51 6.58
N GLU A 158 -3.29 8.91 7.73
CA GLU A 158 -2.41 8.92 8.91
C GLU A 158 -1.04 8.28 8.61
N TYR A 159 -1.03 7.18 7.85
CA TYR A 159 0.19 6.51 7.45
C TYR A 159 1.06 7.37 6.53
N ILE A 160 0.48 8.02 5.51
CA ILE A 160 1.19 9.00 4.64
C ILE A 160 1.75 10.15 5.47
N GLN A 161 1.00 10.61 6.47
CA GLN A 161 1.45 11.68 7.36
C GLN A 161 2.65 11.26 8.23
N GLN A 162 2.69 10.02 8.67
CA GLN A 162 3.78 9.47 9.48
C GLN A 162 5.06 9.25 8.65
N PHE A 163 4.92 8.75 7.42
CA PHE A 163 6.03 8.41 6.53
C PHE A 163 6.12 9.40 5.37
N LYS A 164 7.05 10.37 5.44
CA LYS A 164 7.18 11.47 4.46
C LYS A 164 7.85 11.10 3.13
N ASP A 165 8.03 9.81 2.86
CA ASP A 165 8.80 9.33 1.70
C ASP A 165 7.93 9.12 0.44
N PHE A 166 6.64 9.45 0.50
CA PHE A 166 5.73 9.35 -0.64
C PHE A 166 5.88 10.53 -1.59
N THR A 167 6.23 10.24 -2.85
CA THR A 167 6.24 11.24 -3.91
C THR A 167 4.85 11.42 -4.51
N SER A 168 4.64 12.52 -5.25
CA SER A 168 3.39 12.72 -5.99
C SER A 168 3.14 11.58 -6.99
N ASP A 169 4.18 11.06 -7.66
CA ASP A 169 4.05 9.93 -8.59
C ASP A 169 3.56 8.65 -7.89
N ASP A 170 4.07 8.37 -6.68
CA ASP A 170 3.64 7.22 -5.88
C ASP A 170 2.14 7.30 -5.53
N LEU A 171 1.67 8.49 -5.17
CA LEU A 171 0.26 8.72 -4.83
C LEU A 171 -0.64 8.68 -6.08
N MET A 172 -0.15 9.15 -7.23
CA MET A 172 -0.87 9.02 -8.50
C MET A 172 -0.98 7.54 -8.93
N GLN A 173 0.08 6.76 -8.75
CA GLN A 173 0.05 5.31 -8.94
C GLN A 173 -0.95 4.64 -7.97
N LEU A 174 -0.99 5.08 -6.71
CA LEU A 174 -1.95 4.59 -5.73
C LEU A 174 -3.40 4.85 -6.15
N ILE A 175 -3.72 6.06 -6.63
CA ILE A 175 -5.05 6.40 -7.16
C ILE A 175 -5.42 5.48 -8.33
N ARG A 176 -4.48 5.18 -9.22
CA ARG A 176 -4.71 4.23 -10.32
C ARG A 176 -5.00 2.81 -9.83
N LEU A 177 -4.37 2.37 -8.74
CA LEU A 177 -4.61 1.04 -8.17
C LEU A 177 -5.89 0.98 -7.32
N CYS A 178 -6.25 2.09 -6.69
CA CYS A 178 -7.39 2.25 -5.79
C CYS A 178 -8.15 3.54 -6.11
N PRO A 179 -8.96 3.57 -7.19
CA PRO A 179 -9.62 4.79 -7.65
C PRO A 179 -10.90 5.08 -6.85
N HIS A 180 -10.76 5.16 -5.52
CA HIS A 180 -11.81 5.53 -4.59
C HIS A 180 -11.90 7.06 -4.51
N THR A 181 -13.11 7.60 -4.69
CA THR A 181 -13.32 9.05 -4.67
C THR A 181 -12.93 9.68 -3.33
N GLU A 182 -13.23 8.99 -2.22
CA GLU A 182 -12.86 9.43 -0.87
C GLU A 182 -11.34 9.53 -0.69
N LEU A 183 -10.57 8.55 -1.19
CA LEU A 183 -9.11 8.60 -1.15
C LEU A 183 -8.58 9.80 -1.92
N ILE A 184 -9.09 10.02 -3.14
CA ILE A 184 -8.64 11.12 -3.99
C ILE A 184 -8.96 12.46 -3.33
N GLN A 185 -10.16 12.62 -2.78
CA GLN A 185 -10.55 13.81 -2.02
C GLN A 185 -9.61 14.06 -0.83
N CYS A 186 -9.33 13.04 -0.01
CA CYS A 186 -8.39 13.20 1.11
C CYS A 186 -6.97 13.57 0.66
N LEU A 187 -6.54 13.17 -0.53
CA LEU A 187 -5.22 13.51 -1.08
C LEU A 187 -5.19 14.91 -1.70
N THR A 188 -6.34 15.43 -2.17
CA THR A 188 -6.45 16.72 -2.87
C THR A 188 -7.00 17.85 -2.03
N ASP A 189 -7.58 17.53 -0.87
CA ASP A 189 -8.11 18.50 0.08
C ASP A 189 -7.12 18.71 1.24
N GLU A 190 -7.32 19.78 2.01
CA GLU A 190 -6.59 20.01 3.25
C GLU A 190 -6.89 18.89 4.27
N TRP A 191 -5.84 18.35 4.90
CA TRP A 191 -5.98 17.27 5.88
C TRP A 191 -5.29 17.61 7.20
N ASN A 192 -6.04 17.67 8.30
CA ASN A 192 -5.50 17.97 9.64
C ASN A 192 -4.64 19.24 9.70
N GLY A 193 -5.05 20.31 9.01
CA GLY A 193 -4.29 21.57 8.98
C GLY A 193 -3.10 21.56 8.02
N LYS A 194 -2.93 20.52 7.21
CA LYS A 194 -1.83 20.37 6.25
C LYS A 194 -2.31 20.57 4.82
N PRO A 195 -1.48 21.18 3.96
CA PRO A 195 -1.81 21.35 2.55
C PRO A 195 -2.02 19.98 1.88
N PRO A 196 -2.78 19.96 0.77
CA PRO A 196 -3.05 18.74 0.03
C PRO A 196 -1.76 18.10 -0.50
N TYR A 197 -1.78 16.78 -0.61
CA TYR A 197 -0.66 15.98 -1.11
C TYR A 197 -0.58 15.96 -2.63
N LEU A 198 -1.72 16.18 -3.30
CA LEU A 198 -1.86 16.21 -4.75
C LEU A 198 -2.71 17.39 -5.20
N SER A 199 -2.48 17.85 -6.43
CA SER A 199 -3.42 18.74 -7.11
C SER A 199 -4.70 17.99 -7.48
N PHE A 200 -5.84 18.61 -7.21
CA PHE A 200 -7.12 18.12 -7.69
C PHE A 200 -7.16 18.12 -9.22
N GLY A 201 -6.78 19.24 -9.84
CA GLY A 201 -6.81 19.39 -11.30
C GLY A 201 -5.95 18.33 -11.99
N LEU A 202 -4.71 18.14 -11.53
CA LEU A 202 -3.81 17.11 -12.08
C LEU A 202 -4.32 15.69 -11.82
N ALA A 203 -4.90 15.40 -10.65
CA ALA A 203 -5.49 14.10 -10.35
C ALA A 203 -6.64 13.77 -11.30
N VAL A 204 -7.55 14.72 -11.55
CA VAL A 204 -8.65 14.50 -12.51
C VAL A 204 -8.13 14.35 -13.93
N LEU A 205 -7.22 15.22 -14.38
CA LEU A 205 -6.61 15.11 -15.71
C LEU A 205 -5.95 13.73 -15.90
N HIS A 206 -5.23 13.25 -14.88
CA HIS A 206 -4.64 11.93 -14.90
C HIS A 206 -5.68 10.83 -15.06
N LEU A 207 -6.74 10.83 -14.24
CA LEU A 207 -7.84 9.85 -14.34
C LEU A 207 -8.46 9.80 -15.74
N PHE A 208 -8.63 10.94 -16.40
CA PHE A 208 -9.13 10.99 -17.77
C PHE A 208 -8.13 10.42 -18.78
N SER A 209 -6.82 10.64 -18.58
CA SER A 209 -5.76 10.10 -19.44
C SER A 209 -5.57 8.59 -19.32
N VAL A 210 -5.85 7.99 -18.15
CA VAL A 210 -5.72 6.54 -17.90
C VAL A 210 -7.05 5.77 -18.02
N ASP A 211 -8.02 6.34 -18.73
CA ASP A 211 -9.36 5.77 -19.00
C ASP A 211 -10.20 5.47 -17.73
N MET A 212 -9.94 6.17 -16.64
CA MET A 212 -10.72 6.13 -15.39
C MET A 212 -11.78 7.24 -15.32
N LYS A 213 -12.39 7.57 -16.46
CA LYS A 213 -13.31 8.72 -16.62
C LYS A 213 -14.48 8.68 -15.65
N LYS A 214 -15.03 7.51 -15.34
CA LYS A 214 -16.16 7.37 -14.40
C LYS A 214 -15.84 7.91 -13.00
N VAL A 215 -14.60 7.75 -12.54
CA VAL A 215 -14.17 8.26 -11.23
C VAL A 215 -13.92 9.75 -11.30
N GLY A 216 -13.27 10.22 -12.37
CA GLY A 216 -13.12 11.66 -12.65
C GLY A 216 -14.46 12.39 -12.70
N ILE A 217 -15.46 11.85 -13.42
CA ILE A 217 -16.82 12.41 -13.49
C ILE A 217 -17.46 12.50 -12.11
N LYS A 218 -17.32 11.47 -11.25
CA LYS A 218 -17.86 11.53 -9.88
C LYS A 218 -17.21 12.64 -9.06
N LEU A 219 -15.89 12.83 -9.18
CA LEU A 219 -15.19 13.93 -8.50
C LEU A 219 -15.68 15.30 -8.98
N LEU A 220 -15.84 15.47 -10.31
CA LEU A 220 -16.40 16.70 -10.89
C LEU A 220 -17.84 16.96 -10.42
N GLN A 221 -18.66 15.91 -10.26
CA GLN A 221 -20.02 16.04 -9.71
C GLN A 221 -20.01 16.58 -8.28
N GLU A 222 -19.10 16.10 -7.42
CA GLU A 222 -19.03 16.57 -6.04
C GLU A 222 -18.65 18.05 -5.95
N ILE A 223 -17.69 18.51 -6.75
CA ILE A 223 -17.35 19.95 -6.79
C ILE A 223 -18.49 20.78 -7.35
N ASN A 224 -19.14 20.32 -8.43
CA ASN A 224 -20.23 21.05 -9.05
C ASN A 224 -21.42 21.27 -8.08
N LYS A 225 -21.61 20.39 -7.09
CA LYS A 225 -22.61 20.59 -6.01
C LYS A 225 -22.23 21.74 -5.07
N GLY A 226 -20.94 21.96 -4.83
CA GLY A 226 -20.43 23.05 -4.00
C GLY A 226 -20.54 24.43 -4.65
N GLY A 227 -20.75 24.49 -5.96
CA GLY A 227 -20.90 25.73 -6.70
C GLY A 227 -19.60 26.52 -6.84
N LYS A 228 -19.72 27.79 -7.26
CA LYS A 228 -18.57 28.64 -7.62
C LYS A 228 -17.58 28.85 -6.47
N ASP A 229 -18.08 29.04 -5.25
CA ASP A 229 -17.23 29.28 -4.07
C ASP A 229 -16.33 28.07 -3.78
N ALA A 230 -16.84 26.85 -3.96
CA ALA A 230 -16.05 25.63 -3.80
C ALA A 230 -14.97 25.50 -4.89
N VAL A 231 -15.29 25.88 -6.14
CA VAL A 231 -14.33 25.91 -7.25
C VAL A 231 -13.23 26.94 -6.99
N GLU A 232 -13.60 28.13 -6.57
CA GLU A 232 -12.64 29.20 -6.26
C GLU A 232 -11.71 28.80 -5.11
N HIS A 233 -12.27 28.27 -4.01
CA HIS A 233 -11.49 27.75 -2.90
C HIS A 233 -10.52 26.65 -3.32
N LEU A 234 -10.97 25.70 -4.15
CA LEU A 234 -10.14 24.62 -4.66
C LEU A 234 -8.97 25.14 -5.51
N MET A 235 -9.25 26.07 -6.43
CA MET A 235 -8.23 26.62 -7.32
C MET A 235 -7.20 27.46 -6.58
N ILE A 236 -7.61 28.23 -5.57
CA ILE A 236 -6.70 29.03 -4.74
C ILE A 236 -5.78 28.13 -3.89
N ASN A 237 -6.30 26.99 -3.42
CA ASN A 237 -5.57 26.06 -2.57
C ASN A 237 -4.86 24.92 -3.32
N ASP A 238 -4.83 24.98 -4.66
CA ASP A 238 -4.10 24.02 -5.51
C ASP A 238 -2.83 24.66 -6.09
N PRO A 239 -1.73 24.71 -5.32
CA PRO A 239 -0.50 25.37 -5.76
C PRO A 239 0.24 24.61 -6.87
N PHE A 240 -0.16 23.36 -7.16
CA PHE A 240 0.58 22.51 -8.10
C PHE A 240 -0.01 22.54 -9.53
N CYS A 241 -1.25 23.03 -9.69
CA CYS A 241 -1.93 23.07 -10.98
C CYS A 241 -1.70 24.41 -11.69
N SER A 242 -1.14 24.37 -12.91
CA SER A 242 -0.93 25.58 -13.71
C SER A 242 -2.24 26.09 -14.34
N LEU A 243 -2.22 27.34 -14.81
CA LEU A 243 -3.35 27.94 -15.51
C LEU A 243 -3.76 27.14 -16.76
N GLU A 244 -2.79 26.63 -17.53
CA GLU A 244 -3.04 25.78 -18.70
C GLU A 244 -3.72 24.47 -18.31
N LYS A 245 -3.36 23.89 -17.16
CA LYS A 245 -3.95 22.64 -16.67
C LYS A 245 -5.38 22.85 -16.17
N TRP A 246 -5.67 23.98 -15.52
CA TRP A 246 -7.04 24.36 -15.20
C TRP A 246 -7.90 24.62 -16.45
N GLN A 247 -7.34 25.21 -17.51
CA GLN A 247 -8.04 25.34 -18.79
C GLN A 247 -8.32 23.97 -19.44
N GLU A 248 -7.35 23.05 -19.38
CA GLU A 248 -7.53 21.67 -19.84
C GLU A 248 -8.68 20.98 -19.08
N LEU A 249 -8.74 21.16 -17.76
CA LEU A 249 -9.82 20.63 -16.92
C LEU A 249 -11.18 21.26 -17.26
N ALA A 250 -11.24 22.57 -17.52
CA ALA A 250 -12.46 23.24 -17.97
C ALA A 250 -12.98 22.64 -19.28
N ASN A 251 -12.08 22.37 -20.24
CA ASN A 251 -12.45 21.69 -21.49
C ASN A 251 -13.00 20.28 -21.26
N ILE A 252 -12.42 19.52 -20.32
CA ILE A 252 -12.96 18.21 -19.92
C ILE A 252 -14.36 18.37 -19.32
N CYS A 253 -14.60 19.40 -18.50
CA CYS A 253 -15.93 19.67 -17.94
C CYS A 253 -16.96 19.91 -19.06
N LEU A 254 -16.64 20.73 -20.07
CA LEU A 254 -17.53 20.96 -21.23
C LEU A 254 -17.83 19.68 -22.01
N GLN A 255 -16.82 18.83 -22.23
CA GLN A 255 -16.99 17.57 -22.96
C GLN A 255 -17.85 16.54 -22.22
N ASN A 256 -18.12 16.73 -20.93
CA ASN A 256 -18.86 15.80 -20.08
C ASN A 256 -20.12 16.46 -19.47
N ASP A 257 -20.69 17.46 -20.13
CA ASP A 257 -21.94 18.14 -19.75
C ASP A 257 -21.87 18.89 -18.39
N PHE A 258 -20.68 19.34 -17.99
CA PHE A 258 -20.47 20.20 -16.82
C PHE A 258 -20.23 21.66 -17.23
N ASP A 259 -21.11 22.23 -18.06
CA ASP A 259 -20.98 23.61 -18.58
C ASP A 259 -20.85 24.65 -17.47
N LYS A 260 -21.64 24.51 -16.40
CA LYS A 260 -21.61 25.41 -15.26
C LYS A 260 -20.23 25.39 -14.58
N LEU A 261 -19.72 24.20 -14.27
CA LEU A 261 -18.41 24.03 -13.65
C LEU A 261 -17.28 24.57 -14.55
N SER A 262 -17.34 24.32 -15.86
CA SER A 262 -16.38 24.91 -16.79
C SER A 262 -16.41 26.43 -16.77
N ASN A 263 -17.60 27.03 -16.76
CA ASN A 263 -17.75 28.49 -16.72
C ASN A 263 -17.23 29.07 -15.39
N ASP A 264 -17.46 28.37 -14.27
CA ASP A 264 -16.95 28.76 -12.96
C ASP A 264 -15.41 28.74 -12.94
N ILE A 265 -14.77 27.66 -13.42
CA ILE A 265 -13.30 27.56 -13.54
C ILE A 265 -12.75 28.71 -14.41
N MET A 266 -13.31 28.91 -15.61
CA MET A 266 -12.86 29.96 -16.52
C MET A 266 -13.07 31.37 -15.95
N SER A 267 -14.12 31.57 -15.16
CA SER A 267 -14.36 32.85 -14.47
C SER A 267 -13.27 33.13 -13.43
N VAL A 268 -12.85 32.13 -12.66
CA VAL A 268 -11.79 32.27 -11.64
C VAL A 268 -10.43 32.51 -12.29
N LEU A 269 -10.12 31.83 -13.40
CA LEU A 269 -8.87 32.07 -14.13
C LEU A 269 -8.77 33.51 -14.66
N ARG A 270 -9.88 34.07 -15.17
CA ARG A 270 -9.91 35.45 -15.67
C ARG A 270 -9.74 36.48 -14.56
N SER A 271 -10.33 36.26 -13.38
CA SER A 271 -10.16 37.17 -12.25
C SER A 271 -8.72 37.17 -11.72
N GLN A 272 -8.05 36.01 -11.71
CA GLN A 272 -6.65 35.90 -11.31
C GLN A 272 -5.70 36.58 -12.30
N ALA A 273 -5.93 36.45 -13.61
CA ALA A 273 -5.13 37.12 -14.63
C ALA A 273 -5.23 38.66 -14.58
N GLY A 274 -6.40 39.20 -14.20
CA GLY A 274 -6.60 40.64 -14.04
C GLY A 274 -5.93 41.23 -12.80
N VAL A 275 -5.60 40.42 -11.79
CA VAL A 275 -4.88 40.88 -10.57
C VAL A 275 -3.38 41.00 -10.82
N THR A 276 -2.81 40.22 -11.74
CA THR A 276 -1.39 40.30 -12.13
C THR A 276 -1.04 41.53 -12.99
N GLU A 277 -2.02 42.21 -13.59
CA GLU A 277 -1.78 43.41 -14.43
C GLU A 277 -1.76 44.74 -13.64
N ILE A 278 -1.91 44.72 -12.30
CA ILE A 278 -1.92 45.94 -11.46
C ILE A 278 -0.81 45.85 -10.40
N SER A 279 0.46 45.96 -10.79
CA SER A 279 1.55 46.28 -9.84
C SER A 279 2.77 46.97 -10.44
N GLU A 280 2.63 47.66 -11.57
CA GLU A 280 3.65 48.60 -12.06
C GLU A 280 2.97 49.96 -12.25
N GLU A 281 3.55 51.00 -11.64
CA GLU A 281 3.12 52.40 -11.58
C GLU A 281 2.41 52.81 -10.27
N ASP A 282 3.20 53.07 -9.21
CA ASP A 282 3.42 54.45 -8.75
C ASP A 282 4.52 54.48 -7.66
N ASP A 283 5.79 54.49 -8.08
CA ASP A 283 6.92 54.85 -7.21
C ASP A 283 7.66 56.04 -7.82
N THR A 284 6.97 57.18 -7.94
CA THR A 284 7.63 58.48 -8.14
C THR A 284 8.13 59.03 -6.79
N VAL A 285 9.15 58.38 -6.21
CA VAL A 285 9.84 58.90 -5.02
C VAL A 285 10.78 60.04 -5.41
N ASN A 286 10.38 61.23 -5.00
CA ASN A 286 11.07 62.50 -5.14
C ASN A 286 12.41 62.49 -4.36
N LEU A 287 13.54 62.42 -5.09
CA LEU A 287 14.89 62.52 -4.52
C LEU A 287 15.23 63.99 -4.22
N MET A 288 14.88 64.46 -3.01
CA MET A 288 15.45 65.69 -2.47
C MET A 288 16.82 65.42 -1.82
N GLN A 289 17.86 66.03 -2.39
CA GLN A 289 19.20 66.12 -1.86
C GLN A 289 19.22 66.80 -0.49
N HIS A 290 19.79 66.13 0.52
CA HIS A 290 20.27 66.81 1.72
C HIS A 290 21.79 66.92 1.69
N VAL A 291 22.23 68.17 1.64
CA VAL A 291 23.61 68.65 1.69
C VAL A 291 24.17 68.53 3.11
N PHE A 292 25.42 68.10 3.17
CA PHE A 292 26.36 68.11 4.30
C PHE A 292 26.23 69.28 5.27
N TRP A 293 26.36 68.98 6.58
CA TRP A 293 27.30 69.60 7.52
C TRP A 293 27.74 68.55 8.55
#